data_AF-A0A7J6QNT3-F1
#
_entry.id   AF-A0A7J6QNT3-F1
#
_cell.length_a   1.000
_cell.length_b   1.000
_cell.length_c   1.000
_cell.angle_alpha   90.00
_cell.angle_beta   90.00
_cell.angle_gamma   90.00
#
_symmetry.space_group_name_H-M   'P 1'
#
loop_
_entity.id
_entity.type
_entity.pdbx_description
1 polymer ?
#
loop_
_entity_poly.entity_id
_entity_poly.type
_entity_poly.pdbx_seq_one_letter_code
_entity_poly.pdbx_strand_id
1 'polypeptide(L)'
;MMHMTNANFVRNVRVTGRLAKTNIESNTAFRGFGGPQGQAVAEAMFEHPACELGITREELEDANWAHGPHGEGNLTHYNHCLGDEVPSEDMWAKLMTDSEFHSRRTEVTEFNKQNQYVKRGIAAVPIRYGISFTATHLNQATALVSLQKDGSVQVCHVGVEMGQGLNTKVSQVVASELGIPVEAVHIAEANTSRAPNGVPTAASSGTDLNANAAVDACRQLREAIKNYVDPSIINPQKRLASAATKAWFDRRCLSAVGFYRTPE
;
A
#
# COMPACT_ATOMS: atom_id res chain seq x y z
N MET A 1 -19.34 0.02 1.09
CA MET A 1 -18.67 -1.29 1.22
C MET A 1 -18.10 -1.64 -0.15
N MET A 2 -16.80 -1.37 -0.36
CA MET A 2 -16.15 -1.36 -1.69
C MET A 2 -15.52 -2.70 -2.09
N HIS A 3 -15.50 -3.70 -1.18
CA HIS A 3 -14.82 -4.98 -1.40
C HIS A 3 -15.79 -6.17 -1.48
N MET A 4 -17.09 -5.92 -1.70
CA MET A 4 -18.15 -6.95 -1.68
C MET A 4 -18.17 -7.90 -2.88
N THR A 5 -17.42 -7.61 -3.93
CA THR A 5 -17.26 -8.54 -5.07
C THR A 5 -15.85 -9.14 -5.12
N ASN A 6 -15.00 -8.80 -4.14
CA ASN A 6 -13.59 -9.17 -4.12
C ASN A 6 -12.89 -8.92 -5.47
N ALA A 7 -12.31 -9.95 -6.10
CA ALA A 7 -11.66 -9.88 -7.41
C ALA A 7 -12.61 -10.18 -8.58
N ASN A 8 -13.88 -10.47 -8.31
CA ASN A 8 -14.86 -10.85 -9.30
C ASN A 8 -15.68 -9.66 -9.83
N PHE A 9 -16.10 -9.80 -11.08
CA PHE A 9 -17.12 -8.99 -11.72
C PHE A 9 -18.51 -9.55 -11.43
N VAL A 10 -19.41 -8.69 -10.97
CA VAL A 10 -20.83 -9.02 -10.77
C VAL A 10 -21.66 -7.97 -11.48
N ARG A 11 -22.22 -8.36 -12.63
CA ARG A 11 -22.97 -7.47 -13.53
C ARG A 11 -24.06 -6.68 -12.83
N ASN A 12 -24.87 -7.36 -12.02
CA ASN A 12 -26.01 -6.76 -11.31
C ASN A 12 -25.82 -6.99 -9.81
N VAL A 13 -25.52 -5.93 -9.07
CA VAL A 13 -25.31 -6.03 -7.63
C VAL A 13 -25.89 -4.82 -6.90
N ARG A 14 -26.50 -5.08 -5.75
CA ARG A 14 -26.99 -4.05 -4.84
C ARG A 14 -26.37 -4.29 -3.47
N VAL A 15 -25.54 -3.35 -3.03
CA VAL A 15 -24.88 -3.42 -1.72
C VAL A 15 -25.53 -2.41 -0.77
N THR A 16 -25.96 -2.87 0.40
CA THR A 16 -26.48 -2.00 1.47
C THR A 16 -25.75 -2.29 2.77
N GLY A 17 -25.62 -1.28 3.63
CA GLY A 17 -24.98 -1.41 4.94
C GLY A 17 -25.79 -0.65 6.00
N ARG A 18 -25.82 -1.20 7.21
CA ARG A 18 -26.42 -0.58 8.39
C ARG A 18 -25.43 -0.66 9.55
N LEU A 19 -25.30 0.43 10.29
CA LEU A 19 -24.54 0.46 11.52
C LEU A 19 -25.52 0.26 12.67
N ALA A 20 -25.36 -0.82 13.43
CA ALA A 20 -26.21 -1.10 14.58
C ALA A 20 -25.63 -0.42 15.83
N LYS A 21 -26.44 0.40 16.51
CA LYS A 21 -26.11 0.90 17.84
C LYS A 21 -26.52 -0.14 18.88
N THR A 22 -25.56 -0.55 19.70
CA THR A 22 -25.74 -1.57 20.73
C THR A 22 -25.13 -1.11 22.05
N ASN A 23 -25.47 -1.78 23.16
CA ASN A 23 -24.93 -1.50 24.49
C ASN A 23 -23.67 -2.32 24.79
N ILE A 24 -22.70 -2.27 23.88
CA ILE A 24 -21.35 -2.84 24.05
C ILE A 24 -20.31 -1.75 23.78
N GLU A 25 -19.03 -2.06 23.98
CA GLU A 25 -17.92 -1.17 23.67
C GLU A 25 -17.90 -0.80 22.18
N SER A 26 -17.59 0.48 21.89
CA SER A 26 -17.52 0.93 20.50
C SER A 26 -16.36 0.25 19.78
N ASN A 27 -16.70 -0.58 18.79
CA ASN A 27 -15.72 -1.11 17.85
C ASN A 27 -15.03 0.03 17.09
N THR A 28 -13.80 -0.20 16.66
CA THR A 28 -12.97 0.77 15.92
C THR A 28 -12.25 0.08 14.76
N ALA A 29 -11.36 0.80 14.09
CA ALA A 29 -10.52 0.27 13.03
C ALA A 29 -9.72 -0.96 13.49
N PHE A 30 -9.79 -2.03 12.70
CA PHE A 30 -8.85 -3.15 12.74
C PHE A 30 -8.27 -3.32 11.33
N ARG A 31 -7.07 -3.90 11.21
CA ARG A 31 -6.38 -4.07 9.93
C ARG A 31 -7.32 -4.70 8.88
N GLY A 32 -7.59 -3.95 7.81
CA GLY A 32 -8.54 -4.30 6.74
C GLY A 32 -9.83 -3.45 6.73
N PHE A 33 -10.15 -2.74 7.80
CA PHE A 33 -11.18 -1.70 7.85
C PHE A 33 -12.53 -2.06 7.17
N GLY A 34 -13.07 -3.24 7.48
CA GLY A 34 -14.32 -3.74 6.91
C GLY A 34 -14.17 -4.52 5.59
N GLY A 35 -13.03 -4.41 4.92
CA GLY A 35 -12.67 -5.21 3.75
C GLY A 35 -12.74 -6.72 3.99
N PRO A 36 -12.04 -7.26 5.03
CA PRO A 36 -12.07 -8.69 5.34
C PRO A 36 -13.48 -9.24 5.56
N GLN A 37 -14.35 -8.49 6.26
CA GLN A 37 -15.74 -8.90 6.48
C GLN A 37 -16.52 -8.94 5.17
N GLY A 38 -16.36 -7.92 4.31
CA GLY A 38 -17.01 -7.91 2.99
C GLY A 38 -16.50 -9.02 2.08
N GLN A 39 -15.19 -9.30 2.09
CA GLN A 39 -14.58 -10.34 1.27
C GLN A 39 -14.95 -11.75 1.75
N ALA A 40 -15.05 -11.97 3.07
CA ALA A 40 -15.53 -13.25 3.60
C ALA A 40 -16.98 -13.55 3.14
N VAL A 41 -17.84 -12.53 3.11
CA VAL A 41 -19.19 -12.68 2.56
C VAL A 41 -19.15 -12.90 1.05
N ALA A 42 -18.28 -12.17 0.32
CA ALA A 42 -18.11 -12.38 -1.11
C ALA A 42 -17.69 -13.83 -1.43
N GLU A 43 -16.72 -14.40 -0.71
CA GLU A 43 -16.31 -15.78 -0.92
C GLU A 43 -17.44 -16.77 -0.65
N ALA A 44 -18.24 -16.57 0.39
CA ALA A 44 -19.44 -17.39 0.60
C ALA A 44 -20.48 -17.24 -0.54
N MET A 45 -20.62 -16.03 -1.11
CA MET A 45 -21.50 -15.76 -2.24
C MET A 45 -21.07 -16.46 -3.53
N PHE A 46 -19.78 -16.76 -3.69
CA PHE A 46 -19.26 -17.49 -4.86
C PHE A 46 -19.14 -19.00 -4.58
N GLU A 47 -18.75 -19.41 -3.39
CA GLU A 47 -18.62 -20.83 -3.01
C GLU A 47 -19.96 -21.58 -3.10
N HIS A 48 -21.04 -20.97 -2.60
CA HIS A 48 -22.35 -21.63 -2.56
C HIS A 48 -22.88 -21.95 -3.97
N PRO A 49 -22.93 -20.99 -4.93
CA PRO A 49 -23.27 -21.31 -6.32
C PRO A 49 -22.35 -22.35 -6.96
N ALA A 50 -21.04 -22.34 -6.69
CA ALA A 50 -20.12 -23.33 -7.24
C ALA A 50 -20.52 -24.76 -6.81
N CYS A 51 -20.84 -24.94 -5.52
CA CYS A 51 -21.35 -26.20 -4.98
C CYS A 51 -22.67 -26.64 -5.64
N GLU A 52 -23.63 -25.73 -5.79
CA GLU A 52 -24.93 -26.03 -6.41
C GLU A 52 -24.80 -26.38 -7.90
N LEU A 53 -23.84 -25.76 -8.60
CA LEU A 53 -23.55 -26.03 -10.01
C LEU A 53 -22.68 -27.28 -10.22
N GLY A 54 -22.11 -27.85 -9.16
CA GLY A 54 -21.19 -28.98 -9.24
C GLY A 54 -19.85 -28.64 -9.90
N ILE A 55 -19.46 -27.36 -9.89
CA ILE A 55 -18.16 -26.89 -10.35
C ILE A 55 -17.28 -26.50 -9.17
N THR A 56 -15.99 -26.38 -9.40
CA THR A 56 -15.04 -25.91 -8.40
C THR A 56 -15.10 -24.40 -8.24
N ARG A 57 -14.68 -23.92 -7.07
CA ARG A 57 -14.58 -22.49 -6.77
C ARG A 57 -13.64 -21.76 -7.73
N GLU A 58 -12.58 -22.44 -8.17
CA GLU A 58 -11.59 -21.93 -9.11
C GLU A 58 -12.17 -21.79 -10.51
N GLU A 59 -12.94 -22.78 -10.99
CA GLU A 59 -13.66 -22.67 -12.26
C GLU A 59 -14.66 -21.51 -12.26
N LEU A 60 -15.33 -21.27 -11.11
CA LEU A 60 -16.22 -20.11 -10.98
C LEU A 60 -15.43 -18.79 -10.96
N GLU A 61 -14.26 -18.74 -10.32
CA GLU A 61 -13.41 -17.55 -10.34
C GLU A 61 -12.91 -17.25 -11.76
N ASP A 62 -12.40 -18.26 -12.46
CA ASP A 62 -11.89 -18.14 -13.83
C ASP A 62 -12.95 -17.60 -14.81
N ALA A 63 -14.23 -17.88 -14.54
CA ALA A 63 -15.35 -17.38 -15.31
C ALA A 63 -15.82 -15.97 -14.92
N ASN A 64 -15.39 -15.43 -13.76
CA ASN A 64 -15.95 -14.20 -13.18
C ASN A 64 -14.90 -13.13 -12.85
N TRP A 65 -13.66 -13.23 -13.32
CA TRP A 65 -12.65 -12.19 -13.08
C TRP A 65 -13.14 -10.78 -13.45
N ALA A 66 -12.83 -9.82 -12.60
CA ALA A 66 -12.93 -8.41 -12.98
C ALA A 66 -11.71 -8.04 -13.83
N HIS A 67 -11.92 -7.96 -15.14
CA HIS A 67 -10.85 -7.68 -16.09
C HIS A 67 -10.41 -6.20 -16.06
N GLY A 68 -9.23 -5.93 -16.63
CA GLY A 68 -8.69 -4.58 -16.83
C GLY A 68 -9.52 -3.70 -17.77
N PRO A 69 -8.95 -2.66 -18.39
CA PRO A 69 -9.68 -1.51 -18.94
C PRO A 69 -10.58 -1.84 -20.14
N HIS A 70 -10.41 -3.01 -20.77
CA HIS A 70 -11.06 -3.40 -22.01
C HIS A 70 -12.00 -4.58 -21.78
N GLY A 71 -13.30 -4.33 -21.89
CA GLY A 71 -14.33 -5.38 -21.85
C GLY A 71 -15.43 -5.13 -20.82
N GLU A 72 -16.39 -6.05 -20.78
CA GLU A 72 -17.39 -6.10 -19.72
C GLU A 72 -16.69 -6.51 -18.42
N GLY A 73 -16.90 -5.74 -17.35
CA GLY A 73 -16.28 -6.00 -16.04
C GLY A 73 -15.08 -5.14 -15.66
N ASN A 74 -14.72 -4.17 -16.51
CA ASN A 74 -13.69 -3.16 -16.21
C ASN A 74 -14.10 -2.13 -15.14
N LEU A 75 -15.40 -2.04 -14.81
CA LEU A 75 -15.90 -1.21 -13.73
C LEU A 75 -16.21 -2.06 -12.50
N THR A 76 -15.74 -1.60 -11.35
CA THR A 76 -16.23 -2.09 -10.05
C THR A 76 -17.71 -1.76 -9.87
N HIS A 77 -18.37 -2.38 -8.90
CA HIS A 77 -19.78 -2.10 -8.57
C HIS A 77 -20.04 -0.67 -8.04
N TYR A 78 -19.00 0.12 -7.84
CA TYR A 78 -19.06 1.54 -7.48
C TYR A 78 -18.48 2.44 -8.59
N ASN A 79 -18.44 1.93 -9.83
CA ASN A 79 -18.03 2.65 -11.05
C ASN A 79 -16.57 3.13 -11.08
N HIS A 80 -15.70 2.58 -10.24
CA HIS A 80 -14.26 2.79 -10.38
C HIS A 80 -13.73 1.90 -11.51
N CYS A 81 -12.99 2.51 -12.45
CA CYS A 81 -12.33 1.82 -13.56
C CYS A 81 -11.09 1.08 -13.08
N LEU A 82 -11.03 -0.21 -13.39
CA LEU A 82 -9.85 -1.03 -13.19
C LEU A 82 -8.91 -0.71 -14.36
N GLY A 83 -7.84 0.03 -14.06
CA GLY A 83 -6.84 0.44 -15.06
C GLY A 83 -6.08 -0.73 -15.67
N ASP A 84 -5.04 -0.42 -16.44
CA ASP A 84 -4.32 -1.37 -17.30
C ASP A 84 -3.62 -2.52 -16.53
N GLU A 85 -3.32 -2.33 -15.24
CA GLU A 85 -2.57 -3.28 -14.41
C GLU A 85 -3.47 -4.00 -13.38
N VAL A 86 -4.24 -4.98 -13.84
CA VAL A 86 -4.97 -5.92 -12.96
C VAL A 86 -4.33 -7.31 -13.07
N PRO A 87 -3.25 -7.60 -12.32
CA PRO A 87 -2.49 -8.83 -12.47
C PRO A 87 -3.18 -10.05 -11.80
N SER A 88 -4.49 -9.97 -11.53
CA SER A 88 -5.21 -10.98 -10.75
C SER A 88 -5.14 -12.36 -11.40
N GLU A 89 -5.34 -12.45 -12.71
CA GLU A 89 -5.26 -13.70 -13.48
C GLU A 89 -3.83 -14.26 -13.48
N ASP A 90 -2.81 -13.42 -13.72
CA ASP A 90 -1.41 -13.84 -13.72
C ASP A 90 -0.94 -14.30 -12.33
N MET A 91 -1.31 -13.56 -11.28
CA MET A 91 -1.02 -13.93 -9.90
C MET A 91 -1.71 -15.23 -9.51
N TRP A 92 -2.94 -15.45 -9.99
CA TRP A 92 -3.70 -16.67 -9.76
C TRP A 92 -3.06 -17.87 -10.46
N ALA A 93 -2.74 -17.75 -11.75
CA ALA A 93 -2.07 -18.81 -12.51
C ALA A 93 -0.72 -19.17 -11.88
N LYS A 94 0.06 -18.17 -11.43
CA LYS A 94 1.30 -18.39 -10.70
C LYS A 94 1.07 -19.10 -9.36
N LEU A 95 0.08 -18.68 -8.57
CA LEU A 95 -0.27 -19.33 -7.30
C LEU A 95 -0.64 -20.80 -7.51
N MET A 96 -1.47 -21.10 -8.51
CA MET A 96 -1.89 -22.46 -8.83
C MET A 96 -0.71 -23.36 -9.20
N THR A 97 0.23 -22.80 -9.97
CA THR A 97 1.45 -23.49 -10.40
C THR A 97 2.42 -23.70 -9.24
N ASP A 98 2.84 -22.63 -8.58
CA ASP A 98 3.86 -22.65 -7.51
C ASP A 98 3.42 -23.48 -6.31
N SER A 99 2.12 -23.54 -6.03
CA SER A 99 1.57 -24.30 -4.90
C SER A 99 1.19 -25.74 -5.24
N GLU A 100 1.37 -26.17 -6.49
CA GLU A 100 0.95 -27.48 -7.03
C GLU A 100 -0.52 -27.79 -6.69
N PHE A 101 -1.38 -26.77 -6.79
CA PHE A 101 -2.70 -26.76 -6.18
C PHE A 101 -3.57 -27.96 -6.61
N HIS A 102 -3.65 -28.21 -7.92
CA HIS A 102 -4.46 -29.30 -8.47
C HIS A 102 -3.95 -30.70 -8.07
N SER A 103 -2.63 -30.88 -7.98
CA SER A 103 -2.03 -32.13 -7.50
C SER A 103 -2.41 -32.37 -6.03
N ARG A 104 -2.20 -31.36 -5.18
CA ARG A 104 -2.54 -31.42 -3.75
C ARG A 104 -4.03 -31.59 -3.50
N ARG A 105 -4.89 -31.03 -4.35
CA ARG A 105 -6.35 -31.29 -4.30
C ARG A 105 -6.68 -32.76 -4.54
N THR A 106 -5.99 -33.40 -5.48
CA THR A 106 -6.16 -34.83 -5.74
C THR A 106 -5.73 -35.65 -4.51
N GLU A 107 -4.59 -35.31 -3.91
CA GLU A 107 -4.11 -35.94 -2.66
C GLU A 107 -5.08 -35.75 -1.49
N VAL A 108 -5.65 -34.55 -1.33
CA VAL A 108 -6.67 -34.24 -0.31
C VAL A 108 -7.90 -35.13 -0.52
N THR A 109 -8.35 -35.26 -1.76
CA THR A 109 -9.50 -36.11 -2.12
C THR A 109 -9.22 -37.57 -1.77
N GLU A 110 -8.05 -38.08 -2.13
CA GLU A 110 -7.67 -39.47 -1.85
C GLU A 110 -7.52 -39.73 -0.35
N PHE A 111 -6.86 -38.82 0.38
CA PHE A 111 -6.76 -38.87 1.83
C PHE A 111 -8.16 -38.93 2.47
N ASN A 112 -9.10 -38.11 1.99
CA ASN A 112 -10.45 -38.04 2.53
C ASN A 112 -11.27 -39.32 2.26
N LYS A 113 -11.00 -40.07 1.19
CA LYS A 113 -11.64 -41.38 0.95
C LYS A 113 -11.15 -42.44 1.94
N GLN A 114 -9.87 -42.38 2.30
CA GLN A 114 -9.22 -43.38 3.15
C GLN A 114 -9.38 -43.11 4.65
N ASN A 115 -9.78 -41.89 5.04
CA ASN A 115 -9.87 -41.47 6.44
C ASN A 115 -11.30 -41.09 6.82
N GLN A 116 -11.92 -41.84 7.74
CA GLN A 116 -13.30 -41.59 8.17
C GLN A 116 -13.43 -40.37 9.08
N TYR A 117 -12.53 -40.23 10.08
CA TYR A 117 -12.67 -39.25 11.17
C TYR A 117 -11.78 -38.01 11.02
N VAL A 118 -10.80 -38.05 10.10
CA VAL A 118 -9.90 -36.93 9.82
C VAL A 118 -10.04 -36.59 8.35
N LYS A 119 -10.33 -35.32 8.06
CA LYS A 119 -10.44 -34.81 6.71
C LYS A 119 -9.44 -33.67 6.51
N ARG A 120 -9.01 -33.50 5.27
CA ARG A 120 -8.22 -32.36 4.79
C ARG A 120 -9.09 -31.48 3.89
N GLY A 121 -8.79 -30.20 3.87
CA GLY A 121 -9.36 -29.23 2.95
C GLY A 121 -8.24 -28.42 2.31
N ILE A 122 -8.47 -27.95 1.10
CA ILE A 122 -7.58 -27.04 0.39
C ILE A 122 -8.43 -26.03 -0.38
N ALA A 123 -8.06 -24.77 -0.32
CA ALA A 123 -8.74 -23.68 -1.00
C ALA A 123 -7.71 -22.63 -1.45
N ALA A 124 -7.99 -21.98 -2.58
CA ALA A 124 -7.28 -20.79 -3.02
C ALA A 124 -8.29 -19.65 -3.08
N VAL A 125 -7.89 -18.47 -2.59
CA VAL A 125 -8.79 -17.31 -2.49
C VAL A 125 -8.05 -16.09 -3.03
N PRO A 126 -8.56 -15.44 -4.09
CA PRO A 126 -7.96 -14.21 -4.59
C PRO A 126 -8.32 -13.05 -3.68
N ILE A 127 -7.54 -11.96 -3.73
CA ILE A 127 -7.82 -10.75 -2.95
C ILE A 127 -7.55 -9.54 -3.82
N ARG A 128 -8.57 -8.70 -4.02
CA ARG A 128 -8.41 -7.35 -4.55
C ARG A 128 -8.74 -6.31 -3.49
N TYR A 129 -7.80 -5.42 -3.19
CA TYR A 129 -7.94 -4.45 -2.12
C TYR A 129 -7.56 -3.04 -2.60
N GLY A 130 -8.53 -2.14 -2.62
CA GLY A 130 -8.32 -0.73 -2.97
C GLY A 130 -7.49 0.01 -1.92
N ILE A 131 -6.50 0.78 -2.37
CA ILE A 131 -5.58 1.52 -1.51
C ILE A 131 -5.90 3.01 -1.60
N SER A 132 -6.29 3.59 -0.47
CA SER A 132 -6.40 5.02 -0.14
C SER A 132 -7.35 5.16 1.06
N PHE A 133 -7.35 6.31 1.71
CA PHE A 133 -8.48 6.68 2.55
C PHE A 133 -9.73 6.88 1.70
N THR A 134 -10.85 6.34 2.16
CA THR A 134 -12.17 6.57 1.55
C THR A 134 -12.61 8.03 1.69
N ALA A 135 -12.11 8.74 2.69
CA ALA A 135 -12.27 10.19 2.83
C ALA A 135 -11.09 10.90 2.12
N THR A 136 -11.36 11.50 0.96
CA THR A 136 -10.34 12.07 0.06
C THR A 136 -9.37 13.02 0.75
N HIS A 137 -9.87 13.87 1.65
CA HIS A 137 -9.06 14.85 2.37
C HIS A 137 -8.01 14.23 3.32
N LEU A 138 -8.07 12.94 3.61
CA LEU A 138 -7.05 12.24 4.40
C LEU A 138 -5.88 11.72 3.53
N ASN A 139 -5.98 11.77 2.21
CA ASN A 139 -4.92 11.31 1.30
C ASN A 139 -3.86 12.39 1.07
N GLN A 140 -3.22 12.82 2.16
CA GLN A 140 -2.17 13.84 2.15
C GLN A 140 -1.15 13.61 3.27
N ALA A 141 0.07 14.10 3.08
CA ALA A 141 1.10 14.10 4.11
C ALA A 141 2.05 15.30 3.96
N THR A 142 2.68 15.65 5.09
CA THR A 142 3.73 16.67 5.17
C THR A 142 4.99 16.04 5.75
N ALA A 143 6.16 16.46 5.26
CA ALA A 143 7.45 16.12 5.82
C ALA A 143 8.34 17.36 5.90
N LEU A 144 9.18 17.44 6.94
CA LEU A 144 10.25 18.43 7.07
C LEU A 144 11.59 17.72 6.89
N VAL A 145 12.37 18.14 5.91
CA VAL A 145 13.71 17.59 5.64
C VAL A 145 14.75 18.68 5.83
N SER A 146 15.81 18.38 6.57
CA SER A 146 16.91 19.30 6.85
C SER A 146 18.26 18.68 6.54
N LEU A 147 19.02 19.33 5.66
CA LEU A 147 20.37 18.96 5.30
C LEU A 147 21.37 19.64 6.24
N GLN A 148 22.18 18.83 6.91
CA GLN A 148 23.25 19.29 7.80
C GLN A 148 24.54 19.59 7.02
N LYS A 149 25.42 20.40 7.61
CA LYS A 149 26.71 20.78 6.99
C LYS A 149 27.67 19.60 6.80
N ASP A 150 27.52 18.54 7.58
CA ASP A 150 28.30 17.30 7.46
C ASP A 150 27.73 16.33 6.39
N GLY A 151 26.66 16.74 5.69
CA GLY A 151 26.02 15.94 4.66
C GLY A 151 25.01 14.92 5.19
N SER A 152 24.80 14.84 6.51
CA SER A 152 23.69 14.06 7.09
C SER A 152 22.34 14.77 6.87
N VAL A 153 21.27 13.99 6.82
CA VAL A 153 19.93 14.48 6.52
C VAL A 153 18.97 14.06 7.62
N GLN A 154 18.31 15.02 8.25
CA GLN A 154 17.26 14.77 9.22
C GLN A 154 15.90 14.88 8.54
N VAL A 155 15.02 13.89 8.76
CA VAL A 155 13.67 13.83 8.19
C VAL A 155 12.67 13.73 9.33
N CYS A 156 11.63 14.56 9.33
CA CYS A 156 10.49 14.45 10.24
C CYS A 156 9.22 14.35 9.40
N HIS A 157 8.54 13.21 9.45
CA HIS A 157 7.25 13.00 8.79
C HIS A 157 6.15 12.68 9.81
N VAL A 158 4.90 12.85 9.41
CA VAL A 158 3.74 12.68 10.30
C VAL A 158 3.39 11.20 10.56
N GLY A 159 3.86 10.30 9.71
CA GLY A 159 3.64 8.87 9.87
C GLY A 159 4.26 8.29 11.14
N VAL A 160 3.55 7.37 11.78
CA VAL A 160 3.92 6.72 13.04
C VAL A 160 4.49 5.33 12.76
N GLU A 161 5.68 5.06 13.28
CA GLU A 161 6.24 3.72 13.31
C GLU A 161 5.51 2.87 14.35
N MET A 162 4.97 1.74 13.90
CA MET A 162 4.23 0.77 14.72
C MET A 162 4.59 -0.69 14.36
N GLY A 163 5.79 -0.90 13.81
CA GLY A 163 6.34 -2.21 13.46
C GLY A 163 6.28 -2.55 11.97
N GLN A 164 5.69 -1.67 11.14
CA GLN A 164 5.59 -1.84 9.68
C GLN A 164 6.85 -1.41 8.92
N GLY A 165 7.84 -0.84 9.61
CA GLY A 165 9.09 -0.37 9.02
C GLY A 165 8.90 0.88 8.16
N LEU A 166 7.99 1.77 8.55
CA LEU A 166 7.73 3.02 7.85
C LEU A 166 8.98 3.91 7.85
N ASN A 167 9.63 4.08 9.00
CA ASN A 167 10.81 4.93 9.12
C ASN A 167 11.95 4.40 8.24
N THR A 168 12.13 3.08 8.20
CA THR A 168 13.11 2.41 7.32
C THR A 168 12.83 2.71 5.85
N LYS A 169 11.58 2.57 5.41
CA LYS A 169 11.19 2.82 4.02
C LYS A 169 11.39 4.29 3.63
N VAL A 170 10.99 5.22 4.50
CA VAL A 170 11.19 6.65 4.22
C VAL A 170 12.68 6.99 4.16
N SER A 171 13.53 6.46 5.05
CA SER A 171 14.98 6.64 4.97
C SER A 171 15.56 6.13 3.65
N GLN A 172 15.14 4.94 3.19
CA GLN A 172 15.59 4.37 1.91
C GLN A 172 15.21 5.25 0.72
N VAL A 173 13.97 5.76 0.70
CA VAL A 173 13.49 6.65 -0.37
C VAL A 173 14.26 7.97 -0.35
N VAL A 174 14.46 8.59 0.81
CA VAL A 174 15.22 9.83 0.94
C VAL A 174 16.69 9.64 0.52
N ALA A 175 17.31 8.54 0.94
CA ALA A 175 18.67 8.19 0.56
C ALA A 175 18.80 8.02 -0.95
N SER A 176 17.85 7.33 -1.58
CA SER A 176 17.78 7.17 -3.03
C SER A 176 17.59 8.52 -3.75
N GLU A 177 16.65 9.34 -3.30
CA GLU A 177 16.36 10.65 -3.90
C GLU A 177 17.54 11.62 -3.81
N LEU A 178 18.33 11.57 -2.73
CA LEU A 178 19.52 12.43 -2.56
C LEU A 178 20.82 11.78 -3.04
N GLY A 179 20.80 10.50 -3.41
CA GLY A 179 21.96 9.74 -3.85
C GLY A 179 23.02 9.53 -2.75
N ILE A 180 22.61 9.36 -1.50
CA ILE A 180 23.49 9.19 -0.33
C ILE A 180 23.29 7.81 0.32
N PRO A 181 24.26 7.32 1.13
CA PRO A 181 24.05 6.14 1.98
C PRO A 181 22.87 6.33 2.94
N VAL A 182 22.12 5.26 3.21
CA VAL A 182 20.95 5.30 4.12
C VAL A 182 21.36 5.65 5.55
N GLU A 183 22.59 5.32 5.94
CA GLU A 183 23.19 5.64 7.23
C GLU A 183 23.35 7.13 7.47
N ALA A 184 23.36 7.95 6.40
CA ALA A 184 23.39 9.40 6.47
C ALA A 184 21.99 10.02 6.66
N VAL A 185 20.92 9.22 6.65
CA VAL A 185 19.54 9.67 6.84
C VAL A 185 19.04 9.29 8.23
N HIS A 186 18.58 10.29 8.99
CA HIS A 186 18.06 10.11 10.33
C HIS A 186 16.60 10.55 10.41
N ILE A 187 15.70 9.62 10.74
CA ILE A 187 14.30 9.93 11.01
C ILE A 187 14.18 10.47 12.44
N ALA A 188 13.69 11.69 12.56
CA ALA A 188 13.24 12.26 13.82
C ALA A 188 11.83 11.75 14.16
N GLU A 189 11.51 11.71 15.45
CA GLU A 189 10.18 11.34 15.93
C GLU A 189 9.07 12.19 15.28
N ALA A 190 7.92 11.57 15.04
CA ALA A 190 6.74 12.26 14.53
C ALA A 190 6.32 13.35 15.53
N ASN A 191 6.27 14.60 15.07
CA ASN A 191 6.05 15.75 15.94
C ASN A 191 5.15 16.79 15.26
N THR A 192 4.01 17.08 15.89
CA THR A 192 2.99 18.01 15.38
C THR A 192 3.47 19.46 15.27
N SER A 193 4.53 19.85 16.00
CA SER A 193 5.15 21.17 15.87
C SER A 193 6.05 21.31 14.64
N ARG A 194 6.51 20.19 14.06
CA ARG A 194 7.41 20.16 12.90
C ARG A 194 6.68 19.83 11.61
N ALA A 195 5.74 18.90 11.67
CA ALA A 195 4.87 18.53 10.57
C ALA A 195 3.41 18.55 11.08
N PRO A 196 2.72 19.69 10.97
CA PRO A 196 1.37 19.85 11.50
C PRO A 196 0.33 19.14 10.64
N ASN A 197 -0.88 18.99 11.18
CA ASN A 197 -2.06 18.47 10.47
C ASN A 197 -1.86 17.09 9.84
N GLY A 198 -1.03 16.25 10.48
CA GLY A 198 -0.83 14.87 10.08
C GLY A 198 -2.11 14.06 10.12
N VAL A 199 -2.30 13.21 9.11
CA VAL A 199 -3.40 12.25 9.06
C VAL A 199 -3.01 10.97 9.83
N PRO A 200 -3.98 10.18 10.30
CA PRO A 200 -3.68 8.91 10.97
C PRO A 200 -2.80 8.01 10.10
N THR A 201 -1.88 7.27 10.71
CA THR A 201 -1.13 6.23 9.98
C THR A 201 -2.03 5.01 9.80
N ALA A 202 -2.80 5.00 8.71
CA ALA A 202 -3.82 4.01 8.40
C ALA A 202 -3.99 3.82 6.88
N ALA A 203 -5.05 3.12 6.46
CA ALA A 203 -5.44 2.90 5.06
C ALA A 203 -4.36 2.25 4.15
N SER A 204 -3.34 1.63 4.75
CA SER A 204 -2.17 1.07 4.05
C SER A 204 -1.40 2.08 3.18
N SER A 205 -1.65 3.39 3.33
CA SER A 205 -1.06 4.46 2.52
C SER A 205 0.11 5.19 3.21
N GLY A 206 0.51 4.73 4.40
CA GLY A 206 1.50 5.41 5.23
C GLY A 206 2.85 5.62 4.53
N THR A 207 3.36 4.62 3.80
CA THR A 207 4.62 4.77 3.05
C THR A 207 4.42 5.74 1.88
N ASP A 208 3.41 5.48 1.04
CA ASP A 208 3.13 6.25 -0.17
C ASP A 208 3.01 7.74 0.13
N LEU A 209 2.23 8.11 1.15
CA LEU A 209 2.04 9.51 1.51
C LEU A 209 3.31 10.15 2.08
N ASN A 210 3.91 9.54 3.11
CA ASN A 210 5.02 10.16 3.84
C ASN A 210 6.34 10.16 3.03
N ALA A 211 6.59 9.11 2.25
CA ALA A 211 7.77 9.04 1.39
C ALA A 211 7.68 10.06 0.26
N ASN A 212 6.53 10.22 -0.40
CA ASN A 212 6.38 11.25 -1.44
C ASN A 212 6.47 12.67 -0.87
N ALA A 213 5.93 12.92 0.33
CA ALA A 213 6.13 14.21 1.00
C ALA A 213 7.62 14.48 1.30
N ALA A 214 8.37 13.48 1.73
CA ALA A 214 9.82 13.61 1.94
C ALA A 214 10.59 13.80 0.62
N VAL A 215 10.19 13.13 -0.45
CA VAL A 215 10.76 13.30 -1.80
C VAL A 215 10.57 14.73 -2.30
N ASP A 216 9.39 15.31 -2.10
CA ASP A 216 9.13 16.70 -2.48
C ASP A 216 10.09 17.66 -1.75
N ALA A 217 10.28 17.50 -0.44
CA ALA A 217 11.26 18.28 0.32
C ALA A 217 12.71 18.06 -0.18
N CYS A 218 13.08 16.81 -0.49
CA CYS A 218 14.40 16.49 -1.04
C CYS A 218 14.65 17.16 -2.40
N ARG A 219 13.65 17.20 -3.27
CA ARG A 219 13.75 17.89 -4.57
C ARG A 219 13.96 19.38 -4.41
N GLN A 220 13.24 20.02 -3.48
CA GLN A 220 13.45 21.42 -3.13
C GLN A 220 14.89 21.67 -2.63
N LEU A 221 15.41 20.79 -1.76
CA LEU A 221 16.80 20.89 -1.27
C LEU A 221 17.81 20.71 -2.40
N ARG A 222 17.62 19.72 -3.28
CA ARG A 222 18.49 19.49 -4.45
C ARG A 222 18.56 20.72 -5.34
N GLU A 223 17.42 21.32 -5.64
CA GLU A 223 17.34 22.55 -6.41
C GLU A 223 18.05 23.72 -5.70
N ALA A 224 17.86 23.85 -4.39
CA ALA A 224 18.49 24.90 -3.59
C ALA A 224 20.01 24.80 -3.56
N ILE A 225 20.58 23.59 -3.61
CA ILE A 225 22.03 23.36 -3.55
C ILE A 225 22.70 23.10 -4.90
N LYS A 226 21.94 23.02 -6.00
CA LYS A 226 22.42 22.51 -7.30
C LYS A 226 23.72 23.15 -7.80
N ASN A 227 23.88 24.47 -7.60
CA ASN A 227 25.04 25.23 -8.07
C ASN A 227 26.29 25.05 -7.19
N TYR A 228 26.14 24.42 -6.02
CA TYR A 228 27.24 24.18 -5.08
C TYR A 228 27.80 22.76 -5.15
N VAL A 229 27.11 21.87 -5.86
CA VAL A 229 27.47 20.46 -6.02
C VAL A 229 28.74 20.36 -6.86
N ASP A 230 29.76 19.71 -6.30
CA ASP A 230 31.02 19.42 -6.98
C ASP A 230 31.07 17.94 -7.39
N PRO A 231 30.92 17.63 -8.70
CA PRO A 231 30.89 16.24 -9.17
C PRO A 231 32.24 15.52 -9.01
N SER A 232 33.36 16.26 -8.82
CA SER A 232 34.67 15.64 -8.59
C SER A 232 34.77 14.92 -7.25
N ILE A 233 33.91 15.26 -6.28
CA ILE A 233 33.84 14.58 -4.99
C ILE A 233 33.10 13.25 -5.19
N ILE A 234 33.83 12.14 -5.18
CA ILE A 234 33.26 10.81 -5.45
C ILE A 234 32.33 10.32 -4.35
N ASN A 235 32.69 10.51 -3.07
CA ASN A 235 31.85 10.07 -1.95
C ASN A 235 30.58 10.95 -1.89
N PRO A 236 29.37 10.37 -2.02
CA PRO A 236 28.15 11.16 -2.15
C PRO A 236 27.80 11.99 -0.91
N GLN A 237 28.02 11.45 0.30
CA GLN A 237 27.77 12.19 1.54
C GLN A 237 28.73 13.39 1.66
N LYS A 238 30.03 13.20 1.36
CA LYS A 238 31.00 14.30 1.35
C LYS A 238 30.69 15.34 0.28
N ARG A 239 30.18 14.92 -0.87
CA ARG A 239 29.72 15.81 -1.94
C ARG A 239 28.58 16.70 -1.42
N LEU A 240 27.61 16.09 -0.75
CA LEU A 240 26.47 16.79 -0.18
C LEU A 240 26.91 17.73 0.97
N ALA A 241 27.84 17.31 1.83
CA ALA A 241 28.43 18.12 2.89
C ALA A 241 29.14 19.39 2.36
N SER A 242 29.93 19.22 1.29
CA SER A 242 30.61 20.33 0.60
C SER A 242 29.60 21.33 0.02
N ALA A 243 28.56 20.83 -0.66
CA ALA A 243 27.50 21.65 -1.22
C ALA A 243 26.71 22.39 -0.13
N ALA A 244 26.34 21.69 0.95
CA ALA A 244 25.65 22.26 2.12
C ALA A 244 26.47 23.39 2.76
N THR A 245 27.77 23.17 2.96
CA THR A 245 28.66 24.16 3.56
C THR A 245 28.78 25.41 2.70
N LYS A 246 28.95 25.27 1.37
CA LYS A 246 29.00 26.42 0.45
C LYS A 246 27.66 27.17 0.41
N ALA A 247 26.55 26.45 0.32
CA ALA A 247 25.20 27.04 0.36
C ALA A 247 24.94 27.79 1.67
N TRP A 248 25.44 27.27 2.80
CA TRP A 248 25.33 27.93 4.10
C TRP A 248 26.10 29.27 4.16
N PHE A 249 27.32 29.33 3.60
CA PHE A 249 28.07 30.60 3.49
C PHE A 249 27.33 31.63 2.62
N ASP A 250 26.60 31.16 1.61
CA ASP A 250 25.73 31.98 0.78
C ASP A 250 24.37 32.30 1.43
N ARG A 251 24.19 31.94 2.72
CA ARG A 251 22.98 32.20 3.52
C ARG A 251 21.72 31.56 2.92
N ARG A 252 21.88 30.38 2.29
CA ARG A 252 20.76 29.59 1.76
C ARG A 252 20.11 28.78 2.86
N CYS A 253 18.78 28.67 2.82
CA CYS A 253 18.05 27.73 3.68
C CYS A 253 18.37 26.29 3.28
N LEU A 254 18.68 25.45 4.27
CA LEU A 254 18.96 24.02 4.11
C LEU A 254 17.88 23.13 4.75
N SER A 255 16.68 23.69 4.90
CA SER A 255 15.48 22.98 5.34
C SER A 255 14.37 23.23 4.32
N ALA A 256 13.61 22.18 4.04
CA ALA A 256 12.46 22.24 3.14
C ALA A 256 11.27 21.49 3.76
N VAL A 257 10.09 22.07 3.59
CA VAL A 257 8.81 21.41 3.89
C VAL A 257 8.29 20.83 2.60
N GLY A 258 8.09 19.52 2.57
CA GLY A 258 7.52 18.81 1.46
C GLY A 258 6.10 18.39 1.75
N PHE A 259 5.29 18.37 0.70
CA PHE A 259 3.88 18.03 0.79
C PHE A 259 3.49 17.09 -0.35
N TYR A 260 2.64 16.12 -0.04
CA TYR A 260 2.04 15.25 -1.03
C TYR A 260 0.54 15.17 -0.81
N ARG A 261 -0.19 15.16 -1.93
CA ARG A 261 -1.61 14.79 -1.99
C ARG A 261 -1.77 13.76 -3.09
N THR A 262 -2.54 12.71 -2.83
CA THR A 262 -2.92 11.77 -3.89
C THR A 262 -3.72 12.54 -4.96
N PRO A 263 -3.36 12.42 -6.25
CA PRO A 263 -4.10 13.09 -7.33
C PRO A 263 -5.53 12.55 -7.47
N GLU A 264 -6.35 13.28 -8.22
CA GLU A 264 -7.71 12.86 -8.60
C GLU A 264 -7.70 11.70 -9.61
#